data_AF-A0AAD9NFY9-F1
#
_entry.id   AF-A0AAD9NFY9-F1
#
_cell.length_a   1.000
_cell.length_b   1.000
_cell.length_c   1.000
_cell.angle_alpha   90.00
_cell.angle_beta   90.00
_cell.angle_gamma   90.00
#
_symmetry.space_group_name_H-M   'P 1'
#
loop_
_entity.id
_entity.type
_entity.pdbx_description
1 polymer ?
#
loop_
_entity_poly.entity_id
_entity_poly.type
_entity_poly.pdbx_seq_one_letter_code
_entity_poly.pdbx_strand_id
1 'polypeptide(L)'
;MAVSWVFCVPSFCLCLRVSQTRLRSTSMALQRWLVAWVFYILLWSGTFIVYWVSHDATLMEISQFILPILILPLVCSAYAEVNNEGIRMVKCICPTEERMSLLYFLLQQPLQLTAFGFAINYSTIVTALGALGLAFCSRIILDEMKM
;
A
#
# COMPACT_ATOMS: atom_id res chain seq x y z
N MET A 1 17.57 -33.61 40.99
CA MET A 1 17.59 -33.19 39.57
C MET A 1 16.97 -31.80 39.49
N ALA A 2 17.71 -30.87 38.87
CA ALA A 2 17.55 -29.40 38.86
C ALA A 2 16.09 -28.91 38.65
N VAL A 3 15.50 -28.07 39.52
CA VAL A 3 15.71 -26.63 39.80
C VAL A 3 15.24 -25.70 38.65
N SER A 4 14.02 -25.19 38.84
CA SER A 4 13.55 -23.79 38.72
C SER A 4 13.98 -22.97 37.50
N TRP A 5 13.02 -22.52 36.67
CA TRP A 5 12.68 -21.10 36.40
C TRP A 5 11.28 -21.00 35.80
N VAL A 6 10.30 -20.84 36.68
CA VAL A 6 9.11 -20.01 36.46
C VAL A 6 9.59 -18.55 36.38
N PHE A 7 8.89 -17.67 35.65
CA PHE A 7 9.06 -16.18 35.54
C PHE A 7 9.65 -15.59 34.25
N CYS A 8 8.93 -15.76 33.13
CA CYS A 8 8.64 -14.74 32.11
C CYS A 8 7.64 -15.45 31.19
N VAL A 9 6.40 -15.02 30.93
CA VAL A 9 5.95 -14.29 29.73
C VAL A 9 4.45 -13.86 29.89
N PRO A 10 3.71 -13.86 31.04
CA PRO A 10 2.34 -13.33 31.01
C PRO A 10 2.34 -11.84 30.67
N SER A 11 3.31 -11.07 31.19
CA SER A 11 3.48 -9.64 30.89
C SER A 11 3.92 -9.39 29.44
N PHE A 12 4.79 -10.24 28.87
CA PHE A 12 5.24 -10.10 27.48
C PHE A 12 4.17 -10.52 26.48
N CYS A 13 3.36 -11.53 26.81
CA CYS A 13 2.20 -11.95 26.01
C CYS A 13 1.05 -10.93 26.11
N LEU A 14 0.82 -10.30 27.28
CA LEU A 14 -0.08 -9.16 27.42
C LEU A 14 0.43 -7.91 26.68
N CYS A 15 1.73 -7.60 26.78
CA CYS A 15 2.34 -6.49 26.02
C CYS A 15 2.27 -6.75 24.52
N LEU A 16 2.55 -7.98 24.06
CA LEU A 16 2.35 -8.41 22.68
C LEU A 16 0.88 -8.33 22.28
N ARG A 17 -0.07 -8.70 23.14
CA ARG A 17 -1.50 -8.67 22.82
C ARG A 17 -2.01 -7.23 22.72
N VAL A 18 -1.61 -6.34 23.64
CA VAL A 18 -1.93 -4.91 23.62
C VAL A 18 -1.25 -4.22 22.43
N SER A 19 0.03 -4.48 22.19
CA SER A 19 0.75 -3.93 21.04
C SER A 19 0.17 -4.45 19.71
N GLN A 20 -0.14 -5.75 19.61
CA GLN A 20 -0.83 -6.36 18.47
C GLN A 20 -2.19 -5.70 18.21
N THR A 21 -3.01 -5.45 19.22
CA THR A 21 -4.31 -4.79 19.02
C THR A 21 -4.18 -3.34 18.55
N ARG A 22 -3.22 -2.57 19.10
CA ARG A 22 -2.98 -1.18 18.67
C ARG A 22 -2.40 -1.13 17.26
N LEU A 23 -1.39 -1.95 16.98
CA LEU A 23 -0.74 -2.05 15.66
C LEU A 23 -1.70 -2.57 14.58
N ARG A 24 -2.58 -3.51 14.92
CA ARG A 24 -3.62 -4.00 14.02
C ARG A 24 -4.66 -2.93 13.72
N SER A 25 -5.08 -2.17 14.74
CA SER A 25 -6.02 -1.06 14.54
C SER A 25 -5.42 0.04 13.66
N THR A 26 -4.15 0.42 13.89
CA THR A 26 -3.47 1.43 13.06
C THR A 26 -3.26 0.94 11.64
N SER A 27 -2.87 -0.32 11.46
CA SER A 27 -2.74 -0.95 10.14
C SER A 27 -4.07 -0.93 9.38
N MET A 28 -5.17 -1.38 10.00
CA MET A 28 -6.50 -1.35 9.38
C MET A 28 -6.98 0.07 9.04
N ALA A 29 -6.69 1.05 9.90
CA ALA A 29 -7.03 2.45 9.64
C ALA A 29 -6.25 3.01 8.44
N LEU A 30 -4.94 2.74 8.37
CA LEU A 30 -4.09 3.12 7.25
C LEU A 30 -4.54 2.45 5.94
N GLN A 31 -4.83 1.14 5.97
CA GLN A 31 -5.39 0.43 4.83
C GLN A 31 -6.69 1.07 4.32
N ARG A 32 -7.63 1.39 5.21
CA ARG A 32 -8.88 2.08 4.84
C ARG A 32 -8.64 3.47 4.28
N TRP A 33 -7.70 4.21 4.86
CA TRP A 33 -7.33 5.54 4.39
C TRP A 33 -6.74 5.49 2.97
N LEU A 34 -5.81 4.57 2.70
CA LEU A 34 -5.27 4.40 1.35
C LEU A 34 -6.33 3.95 0.34
N VAL A 35 -7.18 2.99 0.72
CA VAL A 35 -8.31 2.55 -0.11
C VAL A 35 -9.24 3.72 -0.44
N ALA A 36 -9.53 4.60 0.51
CA ALA A 36 -10.33 5.79 0.28
C ALA A 36 -9.67 6.75 -0.72
N TRP A 37 -8.35 6.95 -0.65
CA TRP A 37 -7.60 7.75 -1.63
C TRP A 37 -7.64 7.16 -3.02
N VAL A 38 -7.38 5.86 -3.17
CA VAL A 38 -7.43 5.17 -4.46
C VAL A 38 -8.83 5.26 -5.05
N PHE A 39 -9.86 5.04 -4.24
CA PHE A 39 -11.26 5.14 -4.68
C PHE A 39 -11.63 6.56 -5.11
N TYR A 40 -11.19 7.57 -4.36
CA TYR A 40 -11.38 8.98 -4.72
C TYR A 40 -10.75 9.30 -6.07
N ILE A 41 -9.50 8.88 -6.30
CA ILE A 41 -8.78 9.12 -7.56
C ILE A 41 -9.47 8.41 -8.73
N LEU A 42 -9.93 7.17 -8.54
CA LEU A 42 -10.68 6.43 -9.56
C LEU A 42 -12.02 7.07 -9.91
N LEU A 43 -12.79 7.51 -8.91
CA LEU A 43 -14.04 8.23 -9.16
C LEU A 43 -13.79 9.56 -9.86
N TRP A 44 -12.83 10.34 -9.38
CA TRP A 44 -12.46 11.62 -9.96
C TRP A 44 -12.05 11.47 -11.42
N SER A 45 -11.07 10.61 -11.70
CA SER A 45 -10.64 10.30 -13.07
C SER A 45 -11.78 9.78 -13.94
N GLY A 46 -12.64 8.92 -13.41
CA GLY A 46 -13.84 8.43 -14.10
C GLY A 46 -14.79 9.56 -14.50
N THR A 47 -15.06 10.53 -13.61
CA THR A 47 -15.94 11.67 -13.92
C THR A 47 -15.39 12.55 -15.03
N PHE A 48 -14.08 12.82 -15.06
CA PHE A 48 -13.44 13.55 -16.15
C PHE A 48 -13.49 12.79 -17.47
N ILE A 49 -13.26 11.48 -17.45
CA ILE A 49 -13.38 10.64 -18.66
C ILE A 49 -14.79 10.70 -19.23
N VAL A 50 -15.84 10.62 -18.39
CA VAL A 50 -17.23 10.73 -18.85
C VAL A 50 -17.55 12.14 -19.37
N TYR A 51 -17.09 13.17 -18.68
CA TYR A 51 -17.30 14.56 -19.09
C TYR A 51 -16.68 14.85 -20.46
N TRP A 52 -15.44 14.42 -20.68
CA TRP A 52 -14.72 14.57 -21.95
C TRP A 52 -15.30 13.76 -23.12
N VAL A 53 -16.26 12.84 -22.89
CA VAL A 53 -17.00 12.24 -24.02
C VAL A 53 -17.87 13.27 -24.73
N SER A 54 -18.29 14.32 -24.03
CA SER A 54 -19.28 15.29 -24.50
C SER A 54 -18.73 16.71 -24.69
N HIS A 55 -17.55 17.01 -24.16
CA HIS A 55 -16.94 18.34 -24.17
C HIS A 55 -15.44 18.22 -24.49
N ASP A 56 -14.90 19.19 -25.24
CA ASP A 56 -13.47 19.25 -25.55
C ASP A 56 -12.65 19.50 -24.28
N ALA A 57 -11.53 18.79 -24.14
CA ALA A 57 -10.68 18.89 -22.96
C ALA A 57 -9.96 20.24 -22.90
N THR A 58 -10.19 21.02 -21.84
CA THR A 58 -9.44 22.26 -21.60
C THR A 58 -8.14 21.99 -20.83
N LEU A 59 -7.10 22.81 -21.04
CA LEU A 59 -5.81 22.68 -20.33
C LEU A 59 -5.96 22.75 -18.80
N MET A 60 -6.96 23.50 -18.31
CA MET A 60 -7.30 23.56 -16.89
C MET A 60 -7.79 22.21 -16.36
N GLU A 61 -8.70 21.55 -17.06
CA GLU A 61 -9.22 20.22 -16.67
C GLU A 61 -8.13 19.15 -16.70
N ILE A 62 -7.23 19.21 -17.69
CA ILE A 62 -6.07 18.32 -17.76
C ILE A 62 -5.18 18.49 -16.52
N SER A 63 -4.92 19.73 -16.09
CA SER A 63 -4.14 19.98 -14.86
C SER A 63 -4.84 19.47 -13.60
N GLN A 64 -6.17 19.61 -13.52
CA GLN A 64 -6.99 19.11 -12.42
C GLN A 64 -7.09 17.58 -12.40
N PHE A 65 -6.92 16.92 -13.55
CA PHE A 65 -6.83 15.46 -13.65
C PHE A 65 -5.45 14.93 -13.23
N ILE A 66 -4.37 15.64 -13.55
CA ILE A 66 -2.99 15.24 -13.23
C ILE A 66 -2.69 15.33 -11.73
N LEU A 67 -3.22 16.36 -11.05
CA LEU A 67 -3.01 16.57 -9.61
C LEU A 67 -3.30 15.34 -8.73
N PRO A 68 -4.50 14.72 -8.78
CA PRO A 68 -4.80 13.52 -7.99
C PRO A 68 -3.93 12.31 -8.37
N ILE A 69 -3.51 12.21 -9.63
CA ILE A 69 -2.62 11.14 -10.11
C ILE A 69 -1.21 11.30 -9.51
N LEU A 70 -0.70 12.53 -9.37
CA LEU A 70 0.58 12.81 -8.73
C LEU A 70 0.57 12.56 -7.21
N ILE A 71 -0.59 12.66 -6.58
CA ILE A 71 -0.75 12.36 -5.15
C ILE A 71 -0.68 10.84 -4.89
N LEU A 72 -1.15 10.02 -5.84
CA LEU A 72 -1.16 8.56 -5.73
C LEU A 72 0.21 7.94 -5.37
N PRO A 73 1.34 8.23 -6.07
CA PRO A 73 2.64 7.69 -5.73
C PRO A 73 3.16 8.21 -4.38
N LEU A 74 2.79 9.43 -3.99
CA LEU A 74 3.20 10.03 -2.72
C LEU A 74 2.50 9.35 -1.53
N VAL A 75 1.23 8.98 -1.69
CA VAL A 75 0.49 8.20 -0.69
C VAL A 75 0.99 6.77 -0.64
N CYS A 76 1.25 6.14 -1.78
CA CYS A 76 1.69 4.75 -1.85
C CYS A 76 3.17 4.53 -1.49
N SER A 77 4.03 5.55 -1.60
CA SER A 77 5.46 5.44 -1.26
C SER A 77 5.69 5.09 0.21
N ALA A 78 4.92 5.70 1.12
CA ALA A 78 4.99 5.40 2.55
C ALA A 78 4.70 3.92 2.86
N TYR A 79 3.76 3.30 2.14
CA TYR A 79 3.42 1.89 2.31
C TYR A 79 4.49 0.98 1.71
N ALA A 80 5.01 1.33 0.54
CA ALA A 80 6.11 0.60 -0.10
C ALA A 80 7.39 0.64 0.74
N GLU A 81 7.68 1.78 1.38
CA GLU A 81 8.83 1.93 2.28
C GLU A 81 8.68 1.08 3.53
N VAL A 82 7.54 1.12 4.21
CA VAL A 82 7.27 0.28 5.39
C VAL A 82 7.37 -1.22 5.04
N ASN A 83 6.88 -1.63 3.88
CA ASN A 83 6.99 -3.01 3.42
C ASN A 83 8.45 -3.43 3.16
N ASN A 84 9.25 -2.54 2.56
CA ASN A 84 10.67 -2.78 2.34
C ASN A 84 11.44 -2.86 3.66
N GLU A 85 11.16 -1.97 4.61
CA GLU A 85 11.77 -2.01 5.93
C GLU A 85 11.34 -3.24 6.73
N GLY A 86 10.10 -3.70 6.59
CA GLY A 86 9.64 -4.97 7.18
C GLY A 86 10.47 -6.17 6.72
N ILE A 87 10.79 -6.23 5.42
CA ILE A 87 11.66 -7.28 4.86
C ILE A 87 13.11 -7.14 5.35
N ARG A 88 13.63 -5.90 5.46
CA ARG A 88 14.98 -5.64 5.97
C ARG A 88 15.13 -6.02 7.44
N MET A 89 14.14 -5.70 8.28
CA MET A 89 14.15 -6.05 9.69
C MET A 89 14.29 -7.54 9.92
N VAL A 90 13.58 -8.39 9.15
CA VAL A 90 13.68 -9.85 9.28
C VAL A 90 15.11 -10.35 9.06
N LYS A 91 15.87 -9.72 8.15
CA LYS A 91 17.27 -10.06 7.87
C LYS A 91 18.24 -9.62 8.97
N CYS A 92 17.85 -8.64 9.79
CA CYS A 92 18.67 -8.13 10.90
C CYS A 92 18.51 -8.95 12.20
N ILE A 93 17.56 -9.89 12.25
CA ILE A 93 17.37 -10.73 13.43
C ILE A 93 18.45 -11.81 13.47
N CYS A 94 19.25 -11.83 14.53
CA CYS A 94 20.27 -12.86 14.72
C CYS A 94 19.65 -14.26 14.79
N PRO A 95 20.11 -15.23 13.97
CA PRO A 95 19.60 -16.59 14.00
C PRO A 95 20.13 -17.31 15.25
N THR A 96 19.31 -17.35 16.29
CA THR A 96 19.52 -18.18 17.48
C THR A 96 18.59 -19.39 17.43
N GLU A 97 19.00 -20.56 17.94
CA GLU A 97 18.22 -21.81 17.86
C GLU A 97 16.78 -21.66 18.38
N GLU A 98 16.59 -20.93 19.49
CA GLU A 98 15.28 -20.67 20.09
C GLU A 98 14.34 -19.84 19.21
N ARG A 99 14.89 -19.03 18.29
CA ARG A 99 14.14 -18.09 17.44
C ARG A 99 14.02 -18.56 16.00
N MET A 100 14.63 -19.68 15.66
CA MET A 100 14.70 -20.21 14.29
C MET A 100 13.30 -20.55 13.74
N SER A 101 12.43 -21.13 14.58
CA SER A 101 11.04 -21.43 14.23
C SER A 101 10.22 -20.19 13.91
N LEU A 102 10.41 -19.12 14.68
CA LEU A 102 9.76 -17.83 14.49
C LEU A 102 10.28 -17.13 13.23
N LEU A 103 11.59 -17.19 12.97
CA LEU A 103 12.18 -16.67 11.73
C LEU A 103 11.64 -17.38 10.49
N TYR A 104 11.52 -18.71 10.54
CA TYR A 104 10.93 -19.50 9.45
C TYR A 104 9.48 -19.08 9.16
N PHE A 105 8.70 -18.86 10.22
CA PHE A 105 7.33 -18.36 10.08
C PHE A 105 7.28 -16.96 9.45
N LEU A 106 8.15 -16.03 9.88
CA LEU A 106 8.23 -14.67 9.33
C LEU A 106 8.71 -14.63 7.88
N LEU A 107 9.55 -15.59 7.47
CA LEU A 107 9.97 -15.74 6.08
C LEU A 107 8.84 -16.27 5.19
N GLN A 108 7.98 -17.14 5.71
CA GLN A 108 6.79 -17.63 5.01
C GLN A 108 5.66 -16.57 4.95
N GLN A 109 5.51 -15.79 6.01
CA GLN A 109 4.51 -14.72 6.14
C GLN A 109 5.19 -13.38 6.46
N PRO A 110 5.66 -12.65 5.43
CA PRO A 110 6.35 -11.39 5.65
C PRO A 110 5.41 -10.36 6.27
N LEU A 111 5.93 -9.55 7.21
CA LEU A 111 5.18 -8.39 7.73
C LEU A 111 5.05 -7.36 6.61
N GLN A 112 3.89 -7.35 5.97
CA GLN A 112 3.55 -6.42 4.90
C GLN A 112 2.19 -5.78 5.18
N LEU A 113 2.12 -4.48 4.94
CA LEU A 113 0.88 -3.74 4.80
C LEU A 113 0.30 -4.05 3.42
N THR A 114 -0.83 -4.72 3.41
CA THR A 114 -1.59 -5.04 2.20
C THR A 114 -2.70 -4.03 1.96
N ALA A 115 -3.02 -3.70 0.71
CA ALA A 115 -4.23 -2.99 0.34
C ALA A 115 -5.02 -3.87 -0.62
N PHE A 116 -6.34 -4.01 -0.40
CA PHE A 116 -7.20 -4.94 -1.13
C PHE A 116 -6.69 -6.40 -1.15
N GLY A 117 -5.93 -6.81 -0.12
CA GLY A 117 -5.32 -8.14 -0.05
C GLY A 117 -4.00 -8.29 -0.82
N PHE A 118 -3.53 -7.25 -1.51
CA PHE A 118 -2.26 -7.24 -2.25
C PHE A 118 -1.21 -6.39 -1.55
N ALA A 119 0.06 -6.80 -1.59
CA ALA A 119 1.17 -6.01 -1.06
C ALA A 119 1.47 -4.82 -2.00
N ILE A 120 1.49 -3.60 -1.45
CA ILE A 120 1.86 -2.41 -2.21
C ILE A 120 3.38 -2.36 -2.36
N ASN A 121 3.83 -2.42 -3.61
CA ASN A 121 5.23 -2.30 -4.01
C ASN A 121 5.38 -1.20 -5.07
N TYR A 122 6.59 -0.64 -5.22
CA TYR A 122 6.87 0.36 -6.25
C TYR A 122 6.46 -0.09 -7.67
N SER A 123 6.62 -1.38 -7.98
CA SER A 123 6.16 -1.96 -9.25
C SER A 123 4.65 -1.75 -9.47
N THR A 124 3.82 -2.08 -8.47
CA THR A 124 2.36 -1.92 -8.56
C THR A 124 1.95 -0.45 -8.74
N ILE A 125 2.68 0.49 -8.13
CA ILE A 125 2.44 1.94 -8.28
C ILE A 125 2.72 2.37 -9.73
N VAL A 126 3.85 1.96 -10.30
CA VAL A 126 4.22 2.27 -11.68
C VAL A 126 3.24 1.67 -12.67
N THR A 127 2.77 0.43 -12.44
CA THR A 127 1.75 -0.19 -13.30
C THR A 127 0.42 0.58 -13.25
N ALA A 128 -0.01 1.01 -12.06
CA ALA A 128 -1.23 1.81 -11.92
C ALA A 128 -1.12 3.17 -12.63
N LEU A 129 0.02 3.86 -12.47
CA LEU A 129 0.30 5.11 -13.18
C LEU A 129 0.35 4.92 -14.69
N GLY A 130 0.99 3.83 -15.16
CA GLY A 130 1.04 3.49 -16.57
C GLY A 130 -0.35 3.20 -17.16
N ALA A 131 -1.20 2.48 -16.44
CA ALA A 131 -2.57 2.20 -16.86
C ALA A 131 -3.42 3.49 -16.97
N LEU A 132 -3.32 4.39 -15.99
CA LEU A 132 -3.99 5.69 -16.02
C LEU A 132 -3.45 6.59 -17.15
N GLY A 133 -2.13 6.61 -17.35
CA GLY A 133 -1.49 7.32 -18.45
C GLY A 133 -1.91 6.80 -19.82
N LEU A 134 -1.95 5.48 -20.00
CA LEU A 134 -2.45 4.85 -21.23
C LEU A 134 -3.92 5.18 -21.48
N ALA A 135 -4.76 5.14 -20.45
CA ALA A 135 -6.17 5.52 -20.57
C ALA A 135 -6.31 6.97 -21.05
N PHE A 136 -5.47 7.89 -20.55
CA PHE A 136 -5.44 9.27 -21.01
C PHE A 136 -4.93 9.40 -22.46
N CYS A 137 -3.79 8.79 -22.78
CA CYS A 137 -3.25 8.79 -24.14
C CYS A 137 -4.23 8.22 -25.17
N SER A 138 -4.99 7.18 -24.80
CA SER A 138 -6.00 6.58 -25.69
C SER A 138 -7.08 7.57 -26.08
N ARG A 139 -7.43 8.52 -25.19
CA ARG A 139 -8.42 9.56 -25.47
C ARG A 139 -7.88 10.64 -26.38
N ILE A 140 -6.67 11.13 -26.14
CA ILE A 140 -6.01 12.10 -27.04
C ILE A 140 -5.97 11.54 -28.47
N ILE A 141 -5.59 10.26 -28.63
CA ILE A 141 -5.54 9.62 -29.95
C ILE A 141 -6.93 9.53 -30.58
N LEU A 142 -7.97 9.23 -29.80
CA LEU A 142 -9.35 9.16 -30.30
C LEU A 142 -9.89 10.53 -30.74
N ASP A 143 -9.50 11.61 -30.07
CA ASP A 143 -9.89 12.96 -30.46
C ASP A 143 -9.20 13.39 -31.76
N GLU A 144 -7.92 13.02 -31.94
CA GLU A 144 -7.21 13.23 -33.21
C GLU A 144 -7.81 12.43 -34.38
N MET A 145 -8.34 11.23 -34.14
CA MET A 145 -8.98 10.41 -35.20
C MET A 145 -10.41 10.85 -35.55
N LYS A 146 -11.05 11.65 -34.72
CA LYS A 146 -12.40 12.20 -35.00
C LYS A 146 -12.35 13.49 -35.82
N MET A 147 -11.16 14.06 -36.01
CA MET A 147 -10.92 15.14 -36.99
C MET A 147 -10.93 14.60 -38.43
#